data_AF-A0A2V5X387-F1
#
_entry.id   AF-A0A2V5X387-F1
#
_cell.length_a   1.000
_cell.length_b   1.000
_cell.length_c   1.000
_cell.angle_alpha   90.00
_cell.angle_beta   90.00
_cell.angle_gamma   90.00
#
_symmetry.space_group_name_H-M   'P 1'
#
loop_
_entity.id
_entity.type
_entity.pdbx_description
1 polymer ?
#
loop_
_entity_poly.entity_id
_entity_poly.type
_entity_poly.pdbx_seq_one_letter_code
_entity_poly.pdbx_strand_id
1 'polypeptide(L)'
;MIPTDTSGIHYFAARETDAAFVRVKAPDKAAPATEHEKFLFYRGVANFKTPLQITFNSGNEANLFLRNTGTDELKHLFVLAIRQGQGKFIYEDHVPSGQHVYAGLKSGEDLLPLGELAARISGRMSAALQQEGLYRREADAMVKTWRKSWFEEDGLRVLYVLPRKWTDEALPLTLQPRPREVVRVMVGRAEIIAPTTEWQLLKQIVRYSDGDADERHQAVNQVRRMNLGRFFQPAVQLVLGSHPNREFSQAAWELLQAATKNDGDGRTLAAK
;
A
#
# COMPACT_ATOMS: atom_id res chain seq x y z
N MET A 1 -30.80 3.75 6.64
CA MET A 1 -30.02 4.91 7.10
C MET A 1 -28.58 4.71 6.62
N ILE A 2 -27.96 5.72 6.02
CA ILE A 2 -26.54 5.62 5.60
C ILE A 2 -25.70 5.72 6.86
N PRO A 3 -24.62 4.93 7.02
CA PRO A 3 -23.62 5.19 8.03
C PRO A 3 -23.12 6.64 7.89
N THR A 4 -23.20 7.41 8.95
CA THR A 4 -22.58 8.74 9.06
C THR A 4 -21.63 8.70 10.23
N ASP A 5 -20.55 9.47 10.14
CA ASP A 5 -19.54 9.52 11.20
C ASP A 5 -19.01 10.93 11.38
N THR A 6 -18.86 11.30 12.65
CA THR A 6 -18.22 12.53 13.12
C THR A 6 -16.85 12.26 13.74
N SER A 7 -16.42 11.00 13.84
CA SER A 7 -15.17 10.56 14.51
C SER A 7 -13.91 10.67 13.63
N GLY A 8 -14.05 11.10 12.37
CA GLY A 8 -12.93 11.36 11.47
C GLY A 8 -12.37 10.12 10.78
N ILE A 9 -13.16 9.05 10.65
CA ILE A 9 -12.78 7.88 9.86
C ILE A 9 -12.74 8.28 8.37
N HIS A 10 -11.60 8.06 7.72
CA HIS A 10 -11.36 8.51 6.35
C HIS A 10 -12.21 7.78 5.29
N TYR A 11 -12.77 6.60 5.61
CA TYR A 11 -13.61 5.82 4.68
C TYR A 11 -14.95 6.46 4.32
N PHE A 12 -15.41 7.47 5.06
CA PHE A 12 -16.64 8.17 4.71
C PHE A 12 -16.49 9.02 3.44
N ALA A 13 -15.26 9.41 3.09
CA ALA A 13 -14.97 10.08 1.83
C ALA A 13 -15.42 9.26 0.60
N ALA A 14 -15.44 7.93 0.68
CA ALA A 14 -15.90 7.06 -0.40
C ALA A 14 -17.38 7.29 -0.79
N ARG A 15 -18.15 7.99 0.06
CA ARG A 15 -19.57 8.32 -0.15
C ARG A 15 -19.80 9.72 -0.72
N GLU A 16 -18.75 10.49 -0.98
CA GLU A 16 -18.78 11.82 -1.57
C GLU A 16 -19.01 11.76 -3.10
N THR A 17 -19.97 10.93 -3.52
CA THR A 17 -20.35 10.69 -4.92
C THR A 17 -21.81 11.04 -5.17
N ASP A 18 -22.17 11.19 -6.44
CA ASP A 18 -23.55 11.43 -6.88
C ASP A 18 -24.32 10.12 -7.17
N ALA A 19 -23.78 9.00 -6.69
CA ALA A 19 -24.34 7.69 -6.97
C ALA A 19 -25.64 7.44 -6.18
N ALA A 20 -26.56 6.71 -6.82
CA ALA A 20 -27.80 6.28 -6.21
C ALA A 20 -27.54 5.21 -5.13
N PHE A 21 -28.47 5.06 -4.19
CA PHE A 21 -28.33 4.03 -3.16
C PHE A 21 -28.40 2.62 -3.76
N VAL A 22 -27.38 1.82 -3.46
CA VAL A 22 -27.36 0.39 -3.68
C VAL A 22 -27.62 -0.33 -2.37
N ARG A 23 -28.21 -1.51 -2.48
CA ARG A 23 -28.57 -2.35 -1.35
C ARG A 23 -27.88 -3.69 -1.49
N VAL A 24 -27.06 -4.04 -0.50
CA VAL A 24 -26.24 -5.25 -0.52
C VAL A 24 -26.71 -6.18 0.59
N LYS A 25 -26.89 -7.46 0.27
CA LYS A 25 -27.10 -8.48 1.31
C LYS A 25 -25.75 -8.74 1.97
N ALA A 26 -25.67 -8.53 3.28
CA ALA A 26 -24.43 -8.79 4.00
C ALA A 26 -24.04 -10.27 3.82
N PRO A 27 -22.78 -10.58 3.46
CA PRO A 27 -22.33 -11.95 3.31
C PRO A 27 -22.24 -12.70 4.65
N ASP A 28 -22.25 -11.97 5.78
CA ASP A 28 -22.00 -12.51 7.11
C ASP A 28 -23.12 -12.17 8.12
N LYS A 29 -23.37 -13.08 9.07
CA LYS A 29 -24.45 -12.93 10.09
C LYS A 29 -24.20 -11.82 11.12
N ALA A 30 -23.00 -11.24 11.14
CA ALA A 30 -22.58 -10.23 12.13
C ALA A 30 -22.99 -8.80 11.75
N ALA A 31 -23.42 -8.57 10.51
CA ALA A 31 -23.91 -7.28 10.01
C ALA A 31 -25.45 -7.31 9.88
N PRO A 32 -26.13 -6.14 9.82
CA PRO A 32 -27.54 -6.12 9.46
C PRO A 32 -27.74 -6.90 8.14
N ALA A 33 -28.81 -7.69 8.05
CA ALA A 33 -29.09 -8.58 6.92
C ALA A 33 -29.09 -7.87 5.54
N THR A 34 -29.14 -6.54 5.55
CA THR A 34 -29.09 -5.70 4.36
C THR A 34 -28.42 -4.36 4.67
N GLU A 35 -27.38 -4.03 3.92
CA GLU A 35 -26.63 -2.79 3.99
C GLU A 35 -27.07 -1.83 2.86
N HIS A 36 -26.99 -0.53 3.14
CA HIS A 36 -27.24 0.52 2.15
C HIS A 36 -25.95 1.31 1.93
N GLU A 37 -25.56 1.47 0.67
CA GLU A 37 -24.35 2.17 0.28
C GLU A 37 -24.65 3.10 -0.91
N LYS A 38 -23.87 4.16 -1.14
CA LYS A 38 -24.01 5.02 -2.33
C LYS A 38 -23.23 4.49 -3.53
N PHE A 39 -22.03 3.95 -3.31
CA PHE A 39 -21.13 3.53 -4.36
C PHE A 39 -20.56 2.15 -4.02
N LEU A 40 -20.53 1.22 -4.98
CA LEU A 40 -20.01 -0.11 -4.72
C LEU A 40 -18.48 -0.07 -4.62
N PHE A 41 -18.02 0.11 -3.40
CA PHE A 41 -16.62 0.25 -3.05
C PHE A 41 -16.07 -1.06 -2.51
N TYR A 42 -15.03 -1.57 -3.14
CA TYR A 42 -14.31 -2.76 -2.66
C TYR A 42 -13.04 -2.35 -1.94
N ARG A 43 -12.88 -2.88 -0.73
CA ARG A 43 -11.59 -2.93 -0.04
C ARG A 43 -11.40 -4.30 0.59
N GLY A 44 -10.19 -4.81 0.54
CA GLY A 44 -9.88 -6.09 1.15
C GLY A 44 -8.42 -6.42 1.01
N VAL A 45 -7.97 -7.33 1.86
CA VAL A 45 -6.70 -8.04 1.67
C VAL A 45 -7.08 -9.38 1.06
N ALA A 46 -6.42 -9.74 -0.03
CA ALA A 46 -6.67 -11.00 -0.70
C ALA A 46 -5.37 -11.59 -1.25
N ASN A 47 -5.34 -12.92 -1.38
CA ASN A 47 -4.21 -13.65 -1.90
C ASN A 47 -4.46 -14.02 -3.37
N PHE A 48 -4.27 -13.05 -4.26
CA PHE A 48 -4.37 -13.26 -5.71
C PHE A 48 -2.99 -13.06 -6.35
N LYS A 49 -2.71 -13.80 -7.43
CA LYS A 49 -1.55 -13.52 -8.26
C LYS A 49 -1.78 -12.21 -9.03
N THR A 50 -0.99 -11.19 -8.70
CA THR A 50 -1.03 -9.90 -9.39
C THR A 50 -0.13 -9.89 -10.63
N PRO A 51 -0.51 -9.17 -11.70
CA PRO A 51 0.27 -9.12 -12.95
C PRO A 51 1.54 -8.27 -12.84
N LEU A 52 1.75 -7.52 -11.76
CA LEU A 52 2.95 -6.70 -11.56
C LEU A 52 4.03 -7.49 -10.81
N GLN A 53 5.23 -7.55 -11.40
CA GLN A 53 6.45 -7.98 -10.74
C GLN A 53 7.38 -6.79 -10.58
N ILE A 54 8.01 -6.66 -9.41
CA ILE A 54 8.94 -5.58 -9.10
C ILE A 54 10.26 -6.20 -8.67
N THR A 55 11.35 -5.76 -9.27
CA THR A 55 12.71 -6.15 -8.87
C THR A 55 13.62 -4.94 -8.81
N PHE A 56 14.68 -5.03 -8.01
CA PHE A 56 15.77 -4.04 -8.05
C PHE A 56 16.79 -4.42 -9.12
N ASN A 57 17.42 -3.43 -9.73
CA ASN A 57 18.59 -3.69 -10.58
C ASN A 57 19.74 -4.21 -9.71
N SER A 58 20.34 -5.33 -10.10
CA SER A 58 21.50 -5.92 -9.43
C SER A 58 22.61 -4.89 -9.25
N GLY A 59 22.85 -4.45 -8.00
CA GLY A 59 23.88 -3.48 -7.66
C GLY A 59 23.45 -2.01 -7.60
N ASN A 60 22.19 -1.67 -7.91
CA ASN A 60 21.67 -0.31 -7.73
C ASN A 60 20.21 -0.29 -7.24
N GLU A 61 20.04 -0.08 -5.94
CA GLU A 61 18.72 -0.02 -5.30
C GLU A 61 17.93 1.27 -5.59
N ALA A 62 18.54 2.27 -6.24
CA ALA A 62 17.81 3.43 -6.72
C ALA A 62 16.91 3.11 -7.92
N ASN A 63 17.01 1.90 -8.48
CA ASN A 63 16.46 1.57 -9.77
C ASN A 63 15.55 0.36 -9.69
N LEU A 64 14.26 0.60 -9.88
CA LEU A 64 13.24 -0.44 -9.91
C LEU A 64 12.95 -0.86 -11.35
N PHE A 65 12.90 -2.16 -11.58
CA PHE A 65 12.31 -2.78 -12.76
C PHE A 65 10.88 -3.18 -12.44
N LEU A 66 9.93 -2.58 -13.14
CA LEU A 66 8.52 -2.91 -13.04
C LEU A 66 8.12 -3.69 -14.29
N ARG A 67 7.86 -4.98 -14.13
CA ARG A 67 7.52 -5.88 -15.23
C ARG A 67 6.05 -6.25 -15.19
N ASN A 68 5.38 -6.11 -16.32
CA ASN A 68 4.07 -6.68 -16.53
C ASN A 68 4.19 -8.15 -16.92
N THR A 69 3.73 -9.03 -16.03
CA THR A 69 3.67 -10.49 -16.22
C THR A 69 2.27 -10.98 -16.60
N GLY A 70 1.29 -10.08 -16.68
CA GLY A 70 -0.06 -10.36 -17.14
C GLY A 70 -0.17 -10.44 -18.65
N THR A 71 -1.37 -10.77 -19.13
CA THR A 71 -1.71 -10.83 -20.56
C THR A 71 -2.16 -9.49 -21.13
N ASP A 72 -2.65 -8.60 -20.28
CA ASP A 72 -3.20 -7.29 -20.61
C ASP A 72 -2.26 -6.19 -20.11
N GLU A 73 -2.33 -4.98 -20.69
CA GLU A 73 -1.51 -3.86 -20.26
C GLU A 73 -1.80 -3.42 -18.81
N LEU A 74 -0.77 -3.02 -18.07
CA LEU A 74 -0.95 -2.28 -16.82
C LEU A 74 -1.02 -0.80 -17.14
N LYS A 75 -1.85 -0.06 -16.42
CA LYS A 75 -2.02 1.37 -16.63
C LYS A 75 -1.73 2.16 -15.38
N HIS A 76 -1.32 3.40 -15.58
CA HIS A 76 -1.17 4.43 -14.57
C HIS A 76 -0.36 3.94 -13.35
N LEU A 77 0.90 3.58 -13.58
CA LEU A 77 1.80 3.18 -12.50
C LEU A 77 2.37 4.43 -11.85
N PHE A 78 2.29 4.50 -10.53
CA PHE A 78 2.89 5.50 -9.69
C PHE A 78 3.91 4.81 -8.82
N VAL A 79 5.18 5.16 -8.96
CA VAL A 79 6.26 4.65 -8.11
C VAL A 79 6.59 5.75 -7.11
N LEU A 80 6.37 5.51 -5.82
CA LEU A 80 6.48 6.51 -4.76
C LEU A 80 7.57 6.13 -3.77
N ALA A 81 8.41 7.11 -3.41
CA ALA A 81 9.32 7.01 -2.28
C ALA A 81 9.04 8.17 -1.31
N ILE A 82 8.65 7.84 -0.09
CA ILE A 82 8.34 8.81 0.97
C ILE A 82 9.17 8.47 2.20
N ARG A 83 9.88 9.47 2.73
CA ARG A 83 10.68 9.36 3.96
C ARG A 83 10.64 10.69 4.69
N GLN A 84 10.30 10.68 5.98
CA GLN A 84 10.49 11.81 6.88
C GLN A 84 9.85 13.12 6.37
N GLY A 85 8.61 13.04 5.89
CA GLY A 85 7.85 14.23 5.48
C GLY A 85 8.25 14.83 4.12
N GLN A 86 9.02 14.10 3.32
CA GLN A 86 9.36 14.46 1.95
C GLN A 86 9.42 13.21 1.06
N GLY A 87 9.42 13.40 -0.25
CA GLY A 87 9.46 12.28 -1.16
C GLY A 87 9.37 12.68 -2.62
N LYS A 88 9.23 11.69 -3.49
CA LYS A 88 8.99 11.90 -4.91
C LYS A 88 8.19 10.75 -5.50
N PHE A 89 7.67 10.98 -6.70
CA PHE A 89 7.02 9.92 -7.46
C PHE A 89 7.40 9.99 -8.93
N ILE A 90 7.35 8.82 -9.58
CA ILE A 90 7.44 8.65 -11.02
C ILE A 90 6.09 8.14 -11.51
N TYR A 91 5.64 8.65 -12.64
CA TYR A 91 4.41 8.23 -13.28
C TYR A 91 4.73 7.59 -14.63
N GLU A 92 4.28 6.35 -14.81
CA GLU A 92 4.32 5.65 -16.09
C GLU A 92 2.89 5.40 -16.56
N ASP A 93 2.62 5.78 -17.81
CA ASP A 93 1.27 5.78 -18.33
C ASP A 93 0.72 4.37 -18.54
N HIS A 94 1.52 3.50 -19.14
CA HIS A 94 1.18 2.11 -19.34
C HIS A 94 2.43 1.24 -19.46
N VAL A 95 2.28 -0.04 -19.13
CA VAL A 95 3.29 -1.08 -19.32
C VAL A 95 2.63 -2.21 -20.12
N PRO A 96 2.96 -2.36 -21.43
CA PRO A 96 2.39 -3.41 -22.24
C PRO A 96 2.67 -4.80 -21.68
N SER A 97 1.85 -5.77 -22.07
CA SER A 97 2.00 -7.18 -21.70
C SER A 97 3.41 -7.70 -21.99
N GLY A 98 4.03 -8.34 -21.00
CA GLY A 98 5.39 -8.88 -21.08
C GLY A 98 6.52 -7.84 -21.04
N GLN A 99 6.22 -6.54 -21.10
CA GLN A 99 7.20 -5.47 -21.09
C GLN A 99 7.60 -5.05 -19.68
N HIS A 100 8.66 -4.25 -19.60
CA HIS A 100 9.11 -3.64 -18.36
C HIS A 100 9.36 -2.14 -18.56
N VAL A 101 9.25 -1.42 -17.45
CA VAL A 101 9.67 -0.02 -17.34
C VAL A 101 10.64 0.12 -16.18
N TYR A 102 11.42 1.19 -16.23
CA TYR A 102 12.42 1.51 -15.24
C TYR A 102 12.01 2.76 -14.47
N ALA A 103 12.06 2.69 -13.14
CA ALA A 103 11.79 3.82 -12.27
C ALA A 103 13.05 4.15 -11.45
N GLY A 104 13.68 5.29 -11.78
CA GLY A 104 14.90 5.79 -11.13
C GLY A 104 14.60 6.68 -9.92
N LEU A 105 14.52 6.10 -8.74
CA LEU A 105 14.33 6.80 -7.47
C LEU A 105 15.67 7.11 -6.77
N LYS A 106 16.50 7.94 -7.40
CA LYS A 106 17.74 8.41 -6.76
C LYS A 106 17.45 9.13 -5.45
N SER A 107 18.15 8.78 -4.37
CA SER A 107 17.97 9.44 -3.08
C SER A 107 18.50 10.87 -3.10
N GLY A 108 17.81 11.80 -2.43
CA GLY A 108 18.30 13.17 -2.19
C GLY A 108 18.15 14.17 -3.34
N GLU A 109 17.69 13.74 -4.52
CA GLU A 109 17.42 14.62 -5.68
C GLU A 109 15.91 14.78 -5.89
N ASP A 110 15.50 16.02 -6.15
CA ASP A 110 14.14 16.44 -6.53
C ASP A 110 13.03 15.99 -5.55
N LEU A 111 13.32 16.03 -4.25
CA LEU A 111 12.33 15.71 -3.22
C LEU A 111 11.38 16.88 -3.01
N LEU A 112 10.08 16.56 -2.98
CA LEU A 112 9.01 17.49 -2.66
C LEU A 112 8.61 17.34 -1.18
N PRO A 113 8.24 18.44 -0.50
CA PRO A 113 7.58 18.37 0.80
C PRO A 113 6.29 17.53 0.71
N LEU A 114 5.98 16.77 1.77
CA LEU A 114 4.88 15.79 1.77
C LEU A 114 3.54 16.36 1.30
N GLY A 115 3.19 17.56 1.77
CA GLY A 115 1.92 18.19 1.40
C GLY A 115 1.81 18.47 -0.10
N GLU A 116 2.89 18.96 -0.69
CA GLU A 116 2.97 19.23 -2.13
C GLU A 116 2.99 17.93 -2.94
N LEU A 117 3.82 16.97 -2.51
CA LEU A 117 3.90 15.64 -3.12
C LEU A 117 2.52 14.97 -3.17
N ALA A 118 1.84 14.91 -2.01
CA ALA A 118 0.52 14.30 -1.89
C ALA A 118 -0.53 15.02 -2.73
N ALA A 119 -0.46 16.36 -2.84
CA ALA A 119 -1.36 17.12 -3.71
C ALA A 119 -1.14 16.80 -5.19
N ARG A 120 0.11 16.76 -5.66
CA ARG A 120 0.44 16.43 -7.06
C ARG A 120 0.01 15.01 -7.43
N ILE A 121 0.31 14.03 -6.57
CA ILE A 121 -0.11 12.64 -6.81
C ILE A 121 -1.63 12.52 -6.77
N SER A 122 -2.30 13.19 -5.83
CA SER A 122 -3.76 13.15 -5.74
C SER A 122 -4.42 13.64 -7.04
N GLY A 123 -3.92 14.76 -7.59
CA GLY A 123 -4.42 15.29 -8.85
C GLY A 123 -4.19 14.35 -10.03
N ARG A 124 -2.98 13.77 -10.15
CA ARG A 124 -2.66 12.83 -11.24
C ARG A 124 -3.42 11.51 -11.13
N MET A 125 -3.55 10.95 -9.92
CA MET A 125 -4.33 9.74 -9.67
C MET A 125 -5.82 9.97 -9.98
N SER A 126 -6.41 11.10 -9.56
CA SER A 126 -7.81 11.39 -9.89
C SER A 126 -8.02 11.50 -11.41
N ALA A 127 -7.09 12.13 -12.14
CA ALA A 127 -7.15 12.20 -13.59
C ALA A 127 -7.03 10.82 -14.25
N ALA A 128 -6.10 9.97 -13.77
CA ALA A 128 -5.93 8.59 -14.24
C ALA A 128 -7.20 7.75 -14.01
N LEU A 129 -7.80 7.83 -12.82
CA LEU A 129 -9.04 7.11 -12.52
C LEU A 129 -10.23 7.55 -13.40
N GLN A 130 -10.28 8.84 -13.77
CA GLN A 130 -11.26 9.36 -14.73
C GLN A 130 -11.01 8.84 -16.15
N GLN A 131 -9.76 8.72 -16.58
CA GLN A 131 -9.41 8.12 -17.87
C GLN A 131 -9.84 6.66 -17.97
N GLU A 132 -9.88 5.95 -16.84
CA GLU A 132 -10.37 4.58 -16.73
C GLU A 132 -11.89 4.47 -16.56
N GLY A 133 -12.60 5.60 -16.65
CA GLY A 133 -14.05 5.66 -16.76
C GLY A 133 -14.79 6.06 -15.48
N LEU A 134 -14.11 6.35 -14.37
CA LEU A 134 -14.80 6.88 -13.18
C LEU A 134 -15.29 8.31 -13.42
N TYR A 135 -16.44 8.65 -12.84
CA TYR A 135 -16.84 10.04 -12.75
C TYR A 135 -15.89 10.80 -11.81
N ARG A 136 -15.73 12.11 -12.05
CA ARG A 136 -14.82 12.95 -11.26
C ARG A 136 -15.01 12.82 -9.75
N ARG A 137 -16.26 12.85 -9.26
CA ARG A 137 -16.54 12.70 -7.82
C ARG A 137 -16.19 11.31 -7.28
N GLU A 138 -16.31 10.26 -8.09
CA GLU A 138 -15.90 8.90 -7.70
C GLU A 138 -14.37 8.78 -7.61
N ALA A 139 -13.66 9.34 -8.58
CA ALA A 139 -12.20 9.40 -8.58
C ALA A 139 -11.67 10.22 -7.39
N ASP A 140 -12.22 11.41 -7.15
CA ASP A 140 -11.84 12.27 -6.04
C ASP A 140 -12.15 11.61 -4.68
N ALA A 141 -13.30 10.94 -4.55
CA ALA A 141 -13.67 10.17 -3.36
C ALA A 141 -12.70 9.01 -3.08
N MET A 142 -12.29 8.26 -4.11
CA MET A 142 -11.29 7.18 -4.00
C MET A 142 -9.95 7.73 -3.50
N VAL A 143 -9.46 8.78 -4.13
CA VAL A 143 -8.20 9.45 -3.77
C VAL A 143 -8.26 9.98 -2.34
N LYS A 144 -9.34 10.69 -1.96
CA LYS A 144 -9.51 11.24 -0.63
C LYS A 144 -9.56 10.15 0.44
N THR A 145 -10.23 9.03 0.15
CA THR A 145 -10.33 7.89 1.05
C THR A 145 -8.96 7.32 1.40
N TRP A 146 -8.07 7.17 0.41
CA TRP A 146 -6.80 6.47 0.61
C TRP A 146 -5.59 7.38 0.78
N ARG A 147 -5.74 8.69 0.59
CA ARG A 147 -4.68 9.72 0.56
C ARG A 147 -3.59 9.47 1.58
N LYS A 148 -3.96 9.33 2.85
CA LYS A 148 -2.99 9.14 3.94
C LYS A 148 -2.12 7.89 3.70
N SER A 149 -2.77 6.74 3.50
CA SER A 149 -2.06 5.46 3.37
C SER A 149 -1.31 5.29 2.06
N TRP A 150 -1.74 5.98 1.00
CA TRP A 150 -1.11 5.91 -0.32
C TRP A 150 0.01 6.93 -0.47
N PHE A 151 -0.22 8.17 -0.04
CA PHE A 151 0.63 9.31 -0.43
C PHE A 151 1.35 9.99 0.75
N GLU A 152 1.05 9.61 1.99
CA GLU A 152 1.59 10.32 3.17
C GLU A 152 2.42 9.43 4.10
N GLU A 153 2.20 8.11 4.10
CA GLU A 153 2.99 7.18 4.90
C GLU A 153 4.40 6.96 4.33
N ASP A 154 5.39 6.88 5.20
CA ASP A 154 6.76 6.50 4.84
C ASP A 154 6.81 5.13 4.14
N GLY A 155 7.67 5.00 3.14
CA GLY A 155 7.92 3.74 2.45
C GLY A 155 8.18 3.90 0.95
N LEU A 156 8.49 2.77 0.31
CA LEU A 156 8.64 2.62 -1.12
C LEU A 156 7.48 1.77 -1.62
N ARG A 157 6.70 2.27 -2.58
CA ARG A 157 5.51 1.56 -3.07
C ARG A 157 5.20 1.86 -4.52
N VAL A 158 4.45 0.96 -5.13
CA VAL A 158 3.85 1.15 -6.45
C VAL A 158 2.34 1.09 -6.33
N LEU A 159 1.66 2.12 -6.85
CA LEU A 159 0.23 2.12 -7.08
C LEU A 159 -0.01 1.97 -8.58
N TYR A 160 -0.98 1.17 -8.99
CA TYR A 160 -1.22 0.94 -10.41
C TYR A 160 -2.65 0.53 -10.67
N VAL A 161 -3.19 0.86 -11.84
CA VAL A 161 -4.52 0.40 -12.24
C VAL A 161 -4.40 -0.99 -12.86
N LEU A 162 -5.16 -1.92 -12.30
CA LEU A 162 -5.25 -3.30 -12.76
C LEU A 162 -6.16 -3.39 -14.01
N PRO A 163 -5.88 -4.30 -14.95
CA PRO A 163 -6.76 -4.54 -16.08
C PRO A 163 -8.19 -4.87 -15.62
N ARG A 164 -9.17 -4.33 -16.33
CA ARG A 164 -10.59 -4.62 -16.04
C ARG A 164 -10.88 -6.12 -16.10
N LYS A 165 -10.36 -6.81 -17.11
CA LYS A 165 -10.50 -8.27 -17.26
C LYS A 165 -10.02 -9.02 -16.02
N TRP A 166 -8.84 -8.67 -15.50
CA TRP A 166 -8.30 -9.24 -14.26
C TRP A 166 -9.25 -8.99 -13.08
N THR A 167 -9.82 -7.77 -12.98
CA THR A 167 -10.75 -7.41 -11.90
C THR A 167 -12.06 -8.21 -11.98
N ASP A 168 -12.59 -8.41 -13.19
CA ASP A 168 -13.82 -9.17 -13.42
C ASP A 168 -13.63 -10.67 -13.11
N GLU A 169 -12.46 -11.23 -13.40
CA GLU A 169 -12.10 -12.61 -13.07
C GLU A 169 -11.84 -12.80 -11.56
N ALA A 170 -11.10 -11.87 -10.92
CA ALA A 170 -10.74 -11.97 -9.51
C ALA A 170 -11.92 -11.69 -8.57
N LEU A 171 -12.83 -10.79 -8.96
CA LEU A 171 -13.99 -10.38 -8.18
C LEU A 171 -15.26 -10.42 -9.04
N PRO A 172 -15.86 -11.58 -9.26
CA PRO A 172 -17.08 -11.69 -10.05
C PRO A 172 -18.21 -10.83 -9.46
N LEU A 173 -18.94 -10.14 -10.32
CA LEU A 173 -20.06 -9.27 -9.93
C LEU A 173 -21.33 -9.64 -10.69
N THR A 174 -22.42 -9.85 -9.95
CA THR A 174 -23.77 -10.06 -10.50
C THR A 174 -24.68 -8.92 -10.04
N LEU A 175 -25.31 -8.24 -10.99
CA LEU A 175 -26.23 -7.13 -10.73
C LEU A 175 -27.63 -7.45 -11.26
N GLN A 176 -28.66 -7.19 -10.45
CA GLN A 176 -30.06 -7.35 -10.84
C GLN A 176 -30.86 -6.11 -10.40
N PRO A 177 -31.54 -5.41 -11.33
CA PRO A 177 -31.52 -5.63 -12.78
C PRO A 177 -30.13 -5.38 -13.40
N ARG A 178 -29.88 -5.96 -14.58
CA ARG A 178 -28.61 -5.77 -15.29
C ARG A 178 -28.52 -4.30 -15.74
N PRO A 179 -27.45 -3.56 -15.39
CA PRO A 179 -27.30 -2.18 -15.82
C PRO A 179 -26.95 -2.09 -17.31
N ARG A 180 -27.18 -0.91 -17.90
CA ARG A 180 -26.78 -0.61 -19.30
C ARG A 180 -25.28 -0.64 -19.49
N GLU A 181 -24.56 -0.11 -18.50
CA GLU A 181 -23.10 -0.03 -18.47
C GLU A 181 -22.61 -0.39 -17.07
N VAL A 182 -21.43 -0.99 -17.00
CA VAL A 182 -20.69 -1.21 -15.76
C VAL A 182 -19.30 -0.66 -15.99
N VAL A 183 -18.79 0.14 -15.06
CA VAL A 183 -17.38 0.55 -14.99
C VAL A 183 -16.79 0.01 -13.69
N ARG A 184 -15.59 -0.57 -13.77
CA ARG A 184 -14.86 -1.09 -12.61
C ARG A 184 -13.40 -0.74 -12.76
N VAL A 185 -12.90 0.01 -11.80
CA VAL A 185 -11.49 0.42 -11.72
C VAL A 185 -10.93 -0.11 -10.42
N MET A 186 -9.80 -0.83 -10.50
CA MET A 186 -9.14 -1.42 -9.35
C MET A 186 -7.71 -0.88 -9.27
N VAL A 187 -7.34 -0.34 -8.11
CA VAL A 187 -5.97 0.14 -7.85
C VAL A 187 -5.24 -0.92 -7.02
N GLY A 188 -4.20 -1.50 -7.62
CA GLY A 188 -3.23 -2.31 -6.91
C GLY A 188 -2.27 -1.44 -6.10
N ARG A 189 -1.88 -1.94 -4.93
CA ARG A 189 -0.85 -1.35 -4.06
C ARG A 189 0.18 -2.41 -3.74
N ALA A 190 1.42 -2.21 -4.20
CA ALA A 190 2.56 -3.03 -3.87
C ALA A 190 3.51 -2.25 -2.97
N GLU A 191 3.73 -2.74 -1.75
CA GLU A 191 4.76 -2.19 -0.84
C GLU A 191 6.07 -2.93 -1.06
N ILE A 192 7.16 -2.17 -1.09
CA ILE A 192 8.48 -2.69 -1.41
C ILE A 192 9.36 -2.51 -0.19
N ILE A 193 9.91 -3.62 0.30
CA ILE A 193 10.97 -3.61 1.30
C ILE A 193 12.27 -3.70 0.51
N ALA A 194 13.07 -2.64 0.55
CA ALA A 194 14.32 -2.57 -0.20
C ALA A 194 15.40 -3.48 0.42
N PRO A 195 16.33 -4.03 -0.37
CA PRO A 195 17.40 -4.88 0.17
C PRO A 195 18.26 -4.17 1.23
N THR A 196 18.51 -2.86 1.09
CA THR A 196 19.14 -2.05 2.16
C THR A 196 18.34 -2.08 3.46
N THR A 197 17.01 -2.05 3.39
CA THR A 197 16.15 -2.13 4.58
C THR A 197 16.26 -3.49 5.24
N GLU A 198 16.23 -4.57 4.46
CA GLU A 198 16.44 -5.93 4.95
C GLU A 198 17.82 -6.08 5.61
N TRP A 199 18.87 -5.57 4.96
CA TRP A 199 20.24 -5.64 5.47
C TRP A 199 20.42 -4.82 6.75
N GLN A 200 19.83 -3.63 6.84
CA GLN A 200 19.86 -2.82 8.06
C GLN A 200 19.12 -3.52 9.21
N LEU A 201 17.99 -4.14 8.92
CA LEU A 201 17.23 -4.91 9.91
C LEU A 201 18.01 -6.15 10.36
N LEU A 202 18.59 -6.91 9.43
CA LEU A 202 19.47 -8.05 9.71
C LEU A 202 20.58 -7.67 10.68
N LYS A 203 21.29 -6.55 10.44
CA LYS A 203 22.32 -6.06 11.37
C LYS A 203 21.78 -5.79 12.77
N GLN A 204 20.58 -5.23 12.90
CA GLN A 204 20.01 -4.99 14.23
C GLN A 204 19.57 -6.29 14.91
N ILE A 205 19.09 -7.28 14.14
CA ILE A 205 18.78 -8.60 14.70
C ILE A 205 20.05 -9.29 15.21
N VAL A 206 21.13 -9.30 14.43
CA VAL A 206 22.42 -9.86 14.87
C VAL A 206 22.93 -9.14 16.13
N ARG A 207 22.88 -7.80 16.12
CA ARG A 207 23.26 -7.00 17.29
C ARG A 207 22.43 -7.32 18.53
N TYR A 208 21.12 -7.52 18.37
CA TYR A 208 20.23 -7.86 19.47
C TYR A 208 20.47 -9.28 19.99
N SER A 209 20.77 -10.22 19.08
CA SER A 209 21.09 -11.61 19.41
C SER A 209 22.37 -11.70 20.26
N ASP A 210 23.45 -11.12 19.75
CA ASP A 210 24.80 -11.39 20.25
C ASP A 210 25.27 -10.34 21.27
N GLY A 211 24.59 -9.19 21.30
CA GLY A 211 24.98 -8.04 22.11
C GLY A 211 24.52 -8.10 23.56
N ASP A 212 25.21 -7.30 24.38
CA ASP A 212 24.85 -7.06 25.78
C ASP A 212 23.57 -6.22 25.94
N ALA A 213 23.22 -5.86 27.17
CA ALA A 213 22.02 -5.08 27.46
C ALA A 213 22.01 -3.72 26.72
N ASP A 214 23.14 -3.02 26.67
CA ASP A 214 23.23 -1.71 26.02
C ASP A 214 23.12 -1.85 24.49
N GLU A 215 23.75 -2.88 23.92
CA GLU A 215 23.67 -3.17 22.49
C GLU A 215 22.26 -3.57 22.05
N ARG A 216 21.56 -4.36 22.87
CA ARG A 216 20.14 -4.69 22.67
C ARG A 216 19.26 -3.43 22.68
N HIS A 217 19.48 -2.54 23.64
CA HIS A 217 18.78 -1.26 23.70
C HIS A 217 19.05 -0.39 22.46
N GLN A 218 20.30 -0.36 21.98
CA GLN A 218 20.65 0.36 20.77
C GLN A 218 20.00 -0.24 19.51
N ALA A 219 19.93 -1.57 19.40
CA ALA A 219 19.25 -2.26 18.30
C ALA A 219 17.76 -1.92 18.26
N VAL A 220 17.08 -1.93 19.43
CA VAL A 220 15.67 -1.52 19.56
C VAL A 220 15.47 -0.08 19.08
N ASN A 221 16.31 0.86 19.54
CA ASN A 221 16.23 2.26 19.14
C ASN A 221 16.48 2.46 17.65
N GLN A 222 17.42 1.72 17.07
CA GLN A 222 17.73 1.82 15.66
C GLN A 222 16.57 1.32 14.79
N VAL A 223 15.94 0.20 15.16
CA VAL A 223 14.77 -0.31 14.43
C VAL A 223 13.57 0.63 14.56
N ARG A 224 13.35 1.24 15.72
CA ARG A 224 12.31 2.28 15.88
C ARG A 224 12.55 3.47 14.93
N ARG A 225 13.80 3.90 14.76
CA ARG A 225 14.18 4.97 13.80
C ARG A 225 13.98 4.57 12.33
N MET A 226 14.01 3.27 12.00
CA MET A 226 13.71 2.82 10.63
C MET A 226 12.26 3.08 10.23
N ASN A 227 11.36 3.32 11.20
CA ASN A 227 9.96 3.72 11.02
C ASN A 227 9.19 2.79 10.05
N LEU A 228 9.37 1.47 10.20
CA LEU A 228 8.72 0.49 9.32
C LEU A 228 7.21 0.34 9.57
N GLY A 229 6.69 0.89 10.67
CA GLY A 229 5.27 0.87 11.02
C GLY A 229 4.67 -0.55 10.92
N ARG A 230 3.51 -0.66 10.26
CA ARG A 230 2.83 -1.95 10.04
C ARG A 230 3.59 -2.94 9.14
N PHE A 231 4.65 -2.51 8.47
CA PHE A 231 5.50 -3.37 7.64
C PHE A 231 6.70 -3.96 8.39
N PHE A 232 6.86 -3.63 9.68
CA PHE A 232 7.97 -4.17 10.45
C PHE A 232 7.91 -5.70 10.58
N GLN A 233 6.76 -6.27 10.91
CA GLN A 233 6.60 -7.73 10.97
C GLN A 233 6.86 -8.41 9.61
N PRO A 234 6.24 -7.97 8.49
CA PRO A 234 6.59 -8.47 7.16
C PRO A 234 8.09 -8.37 6.82
N ALA A 235 8.77 -7.29 7.20
CA ALA A 235 10.21 -7.14 6.99
C ALA A 235 11.03 -8.16 7.79
N VAL A 236 10.65 -8.44 9.04
CA VAL A 236 11.27 -9.53 9.83
C VAL A 236 11.06 -10.87 9.15
N GLN A 237 9.85 -11.16 8.67
CA GLN A 237 9.55 -12.41 7.97
C GLN A 237 10.38 -12.59 6.68
N LEU A 238 10.59 -11.52 5.91
CA LEU A 238 11.46 -11.55 4.73
C LEU A 238 12.90 -11.93 5.11
N VAL A 239 13.48 -11.23 6.10
CA VAL A 239 14.85 -11.51 6.56
C VAL A 239 15.02 -12.96 7.04
N LEU A 240 14.03 -13.47 7.80
CA LEU A 240 14.04 -14.85 8.29
C LEU A 240 13.87 -15.90 7.18
N GLY A 241 13.08 -15.60 6.14
CA GLY A 241 12.93 -16.47 4.97
C GLY A 241 14.25 -16.71 4.24
N SER A 242 15.17 -15.74 4.27
CA SER A 242 16.52 -15.86 3.73
C SER A 242 17.54 -16.50 4.69
N HIS A 243 17.22 -16.63 5.98
CA HIS A 243 18.15 -17.07 7.03
C HIS A 243 17.45 -18.00 8.05
N PRO A 244 17.18 -19.28 7.70
CA PRO A 244 16.48 -20.20 8.57
C PRO A 244 17.39 -20.72 9.71
N ASN A 245 17.44 -19.99 10.82
CA ASN A 245 18.06 -20.41 12.08
C ASN A 245 17.09 -20.15 13.25
N ARG A 246 16.92 -21.12 14.15
CA ARG A 246 15.95 -21.06 15.25
C ARG A 246 16.29 -19.99 16.29
N GLU A 247 17.54 -19.91 16.74
CA GLU A 247 18.00 -18.91 17.72
C GLU A 247 17.90 -17.51 17.13
N PHE A 248 18.35 -17.36 15.88
CA PHE A 248 18.22 -16.11 15.13
C PHE A 248 16.75 -15.69 14.96
N SER A 249 15.86 -16.64 14.66
CA SER A 249 14.42 -16.38 14.54
C SER A 249 13.82 -15.91 15.86
N GLN A 250 14.21 -16.52 16.97
CA GLN A 250 13.76 -16.09 18.30
C GLN A 250 14.23 -14.65 18.60
N ALA A 251 15.51 -14.35 18.39
CA ALA A 251 16.04 -13.00 18.58
C ALA A 251 15.32 -11.95 17.72
N ALA A 252 15.00 -12.28 16.46
CA ALA A 252 14.26 -11.40 15.56
C ALA A 252 12.84 -11.09 16.07
N TRP A 253 12.12 -12.11 16.58
CA TRP A 253 10.80 -11.93 17.16
C TRP A 253 10.85 -11.17 18.48
N GLU A 254 11.85 -11.41 19.32
CA GLU A 254 12.04 -10.66 20.57
C GLU A 254 12.35 -9.19 20.31
N LEU A 255 13.22 -8.88 19.33
CA LEU A 255 13.49 -7.51 18.89
C LEU A 255 12.22 -6.83 18.36
N LEU A 256 11.40 -7.53 17.56
CA LEU A 256 10.10 -7.01 17.10
C LEU A 256 9.21 -6.65 18.29
N GLN A 257 9.07 -7.54 19.27
CA GLN A 257 8.25 -7.29 20.45
C GLN A 257 8.81 -6.14 21.30
N ALA A 258 10.12 -6.08 21.51
CA ALA A 258 10.76 -5.00 22.27
C ALA A 258 10.57 -3.63 21.60
N ALA A 259 10.71 -3.56 20.27
CA ALA A 259 10.56 -2.31 19.53
C ALA A 259 9.09 -1.87 19.35
N THR A 260 8.12 -2.80 19.43
CA THR A 260 6.68 -2.51 19.33
C THR A 260 5.98 -2.27 20.67
N LYS A 261 6.58 -2.69 21.80
CA LYS A 261 6.11 -2.31 23.13
C LYS A 261 6.19 -0.78 23.28
N ASN A 262 5.08 -0.18 23.70
CA ASN A 262 4.98 1.26 23.98
C ASN A 262 5.95 1.64 25.10
N ASP A 263 6.78 2.66 24.87
CA ASP A 263 7.45 3.38 25.95
C ASP A 263 6.42 4.30 26.62
N GLY A 264 5.47 3.74 27.40
CA GLY A 264 4.59 4.48 28.33
C GLY A 264 3.64 5.56 27.76
N ASP A 265 3.79 6.04 26.53
CA ASP A 265 3.13 7.26 26.01
C ASP A 265 2.05 6.98 24.93
N GLY A 266 1.36 5.84 25.06
CA GLY A 266 -0.01 5.66 24.55
C GLY A 266 -0.27 5.79 23.04
N ARG A 267 0.74 5.86 22.16
CA ARG A 267 0.53 5.90 20.69
C ARG A 267 0.85 4.56 20.05
N THR A 268 -0.17 3.74 19.90
CA THR A 268 -0.14 2.47 19.18
C THR A 268 0.35 2.68 17.73
N LEU A 269 1.48 2.06 17.38
CA LEU A 269 1.98 1.94 15.99
C LEU A 269 1.28 0.83 15.18
N ALA A 270 0.30 0.16 15.78
CA ALA A 270 -0.51 -0.86 15.14
C ALA A 270 -1.97 -0.40 15.07
N ALA A 271 -2.52 -0.43 13.85
CA ALA A 271 -3.90 -0.12 13.48
C ALA A 271 -4.30 1.38 13.45
N LYS A 272 -3.89 2.07 12.38
CA LYS A 272 -4.80 2.88 11.55
C LYS A 272 -4.44 2.73 10.07
#